data_AF-A0A1A8QSP6-F1
#
_entry.id   AF-A0A1A8QSP6-F1
#
_cell.length_a   1.000
_cell.length_b   1.000
_cell.length_c   1.000
_cell.angle_alpha   90.00
_cell.angle_beta   90.00
_cell.angle_gamma   90.00
#
_symmetry.space_group_name_H-M   'P 1'
#
loop_
_entity.id
_entity.type
_entity.pdbx_description
1 polymer ?
#
loop_
_entity_poly.entity_id
_entity_poly.type
_entity_poly.pdbx_seq_one_letter_code
_entity_poly.pdbx_strand_id
1 'polypeptide(L)'
;VENAFGILANRFRVFRTTICLHPDKVVAIVFATLCLHNFLRQQRSDAYTPPGYVDSEDANHQLVSGTWRSEGALQSVSASRARNPSVDAKKQRDVLAQYFVSPAGRISWQENMV
;
A
#
# COMPACT_ATOMS: atom_id res chain seq x y z
N VAL A 1 -2.90 -1.50 1.70
CA VAL A 1 -2.34 -1.59 0.32
C VAL A 1 -1.14 -0.66 0.10
N GLU A 2 -1.04 0.48 0.79
CA GLU A 2 0.10 1.42 0.67
C GLU A 2 1.49 0.81 0.95
N ASN A 3 1.58 -0.17 1.85
CA ASN A 3 2.86 -0.79 2.22
C ASN A 3 3.59 -1.45 1.03
N ALA A 4 2.86 -2.13 0.15
CA ALA A 4 3.47 -2.88 -0.95
C ALA A 4 4.11 -1.95 -1.99
N PHE A 5 3.42 -0.87 -2.35
CA PHE A 5 3.94 0.11 -3.30
C PHE A 5 5.16 0.85 -2.75
N GLY A 6 5.11 1.26 -1.48
CA GLY A 6 6.23 1.93 -0.83
C GLY A 6 7.48 1.05 -0.72
N ILE A 7 7.32 -0.24 -0.41
CA ILE A 7 8.44 -1.20 -0.41
C ILE A 7 9.01 -1.38 -1.82
N LEU A 8 8.16 -1.57 -2.82
CA LEU A 8 8.61 -1.70 -4.21
C LEU A 8 9.35 -0.45 -4.69
N ALA A 9 8.87 0.76 -4.35
CA ALA A 9 9.52 2.00 -4.75
C ALA A 9 10.88 2.21 -4.07
N ASN A 10 11.03 1.80 -2.81
CA ASN A 10 12.33 1.83 -2.13
C ASN A 10 13.32 0.84 -2.72
N ARG A 11 12.86 -0.38 -3.04
CA ARG A 11 13.72 -1.44 -3.60
C ARG A 11 14.04 -1.23 -5.07
N PHE A 12 13.09 -0.71 -5.85
CA PHE A 12 13.21 -0.53 -7.30
C PHE A 12 13.10 0.95 -7.65
N ARG A 13 14.26 1.57 -7.87
CA ARG A 13 14.38 3.01 -8.19
C ARG A 13 13.59 3.44 -9.43
N VAL A 14 13.22 2.51 -10.32
CA VAL A 14 12.38 2.79 -11.50
C VAL A 14 11.05 3.45 -11.12
N PHE A 15 10.51 3.18 -9.93
CA PHE A 15 9.26 3.79 -9.45
C PHE A 15 9.45 5.14 -8.77
N ARG A 16 10.70 5.59 -8.55
CA ARG A 16 11.00 6.88 -7.90
C ARG A 16 11.03 8.05 -8.87
N THR A 17 10.82 7.80 -10.15
CA THR A 17 10.86 8.79 -11.23
C THR A 17 9.71 8.58 -12.20
N THR A 18 9.35 9.63 -12.94
CA THR A 18 8.41 9.51 -14.05
C THR A 18 8.88 8.47 -15.05
N ILE A 19 8.01 7.51 -15.37
CA ILE A 19 8.31 6.44 -16.33
C ILE A 19 7.81 6.86 -17.71
N CYS A 20 8.70 7.37 -18.55
CA CYS A 20 8.39 7.82 -19.91
C CYS A 20 8.28 6.63 -20.90
N LEU A 21 7.34 5.71 -20.64
CA LEU A 21 7.06 4.55 -21.48
C LEU A 21 5.56 4.41 -21.73
N HIS A 22 5.19 3.69 -22.79
CA HIS A 22 3.80 3.32 -23.03
C HIS A 22 3.24 2.53 -21.83
N PRO A 23 1.97 2.74 -21.42
CA PRO A 23 1.37 2.07 -20.27
C PRO A 23 1.57 0.55 -20.24
N ASP A 24 1.47 -0.13 -21.39
CA ASP A 24 1.68 -1.59 -21.47
C ASP A 24 3.08 -2.02 -21.02
N LYS A 25 4.10 -1.19 -21.29
CA LYS A 25 5.46 -1.44 -20.83
C LYS A 25 5.59 -1.18 -19.34
N VAL A 26 4.90 -0.17 -18.81
CA VAL A 26 4.85 0.09 -17.36
C VAL A 26 4.21 -1.09 -16.63
N VAL A 27 3.13 -1.65 -17.16
CA VAL A 27 2.49 -2.85 -16.62
C VAL A 27 3.46 -4.03 -16.59
N ALA A 28 4.22 -4.26 -17.67
CA ALA A 28 5.25 -5.30 -17.70
C ALA A 28 6.35 -5.07 -16.64
N ILE A 29 6.79 -3.82 -16.43
CA ILE A 29 7.74 -3.46 -15.36
C ILE A 29 7.17 -3.79 -13.99
N VAL A 30 5.91 -3.42 -13.71
CA VAL A 30 5.25 -3.72 -12.44
C VAL A 30 5.24 -5.23 -12.19
N PHE A 31 4.81 -6.04 -13.16
CA PHE A 31 4.80 -7.50 -13.01
C PHE A 31 6.20 -8.07 -12.82
N ALA A 32 7.19 -7.62 -13.59
CA ALA A 32 8.57 -8.07 -13.43
C ALA A 32 9.12 -7.77 -12.02
N THR A 33 8.85 -6.57 -11.48
CA THR A 33 9.28 -6.21 -10.12
C THR A 33 8.54 -7.00 -9.04
N LEU A 34 7.28 -7.35 -9.23
CA LEU A 34 6.53 -8.24 -8.33
C LEU A 34 7.12 -9.64 -8.30
N CYS A 35 7.40 -10.22 -9.47
CA CYS A 35 8.05 -11.52 -9.59
C CYS A 35 9.42 -11.52 -8.90
N LEU A 36 10.22 -10.48 -9.15
CA LEU A 36 11.54 -10.33 -8.55
C LEU A 36 11.47 -10.10 -7.04
N HIS A 37 10.51 -9.30 -6.57
CA HIS A 37 10.27 -9.10 -5.14
C HIS A 37 9.97 -10.42 -4.44
N ASN A 38 9.06 -11.23 -4.99
CA ASN A 38 8.69 -12.53 -4.44
C ASN A 38 9.89 -13.49 -4.43
N PHE A 39 10.64 -13.55 -5.54
CA PHE A 39 11.84 -14.36 -5.64
C PHE A 39 12.90 -13.96 -4.59
N LEU A 40 13.19 -12.66 -4.44
CA LEU A 40 14.18 -12.17 -3.48
C LEU A 40 13.75 -12.39 -2.03
N ARG A 41 12.45 -12.21 -1.72
CA ARG A 41 11.92 -12.56 -0.40
C ARG A 41 12.08 -14.04 -0.09
N GLN A 42 11.96 -14.92 -1.08
CA GLN A 42 12.09 -16.36 -0.87
C GLN A 42 13.56 -16.82 -0.78
N GLN A 43 14.44 -16.29 -1.64
CA GLN A 43 15.81 -16.80 -1.79
C GLN A 43 16.86 -16.01 -1.00
N ARG A 44 16.55 -14.77 -0.62
CA ARG A 44 17.48 -13.82 0.01
C ARG A 44 16.77 -12.98 1.07
N SER A 45 15.84 -13.59 1.83
CA SER A 45 15.01 -12.90 2.84
C SER A 45 15.82 -11.98 3.75
N ASP A 46 16.94 -12.47 4.26
CA ASP A 46 17.69 -11.80 5.32
C ASP A 46 18.39 -10.53 4.82
N ALA A 47 18.82 -10.54 3.55
CA ALA A 47 19.44 -9.40 2.89
C ALA A 47 18.40 -8.46 2.27
N TYR A 48 17.29 -9.00 1.75
CA TYR A 48 16.29 -8.24 0.99
C TYR A 48 15.17 -7.65 1.86
N THR A 49 14.79 -8.31 2.95
CA THR A 49 13.80 -7.89 3.93
C THR A 49 14.28 -8.29 5.33
N PRO A 50 15.29 -7.60 5.88
CA PRO A 50 15.78 -7.92 7.22
C PRO A 50 14.68 -7.78 8.27
N PRO A 51 14.83 -8.38 9.47
CA PRO A 51 13.87 -8.23 10.56
C PRO A 51 13.56 -6.75 10.85
N GLY A 52 12.27 -6.42 10.96
CA GLY A 52 11.80 -5.04 11.14
C GLY A 52 11.83 -4.18 9.87
N TYR A 53 12.17 -4.74 8.70
CA TYR A 53 12.12 -3.99 7.45
C TYR A 53 10.71 -3.66 7.00
N VAL A 54 9.79 -4.62 7.12
CA VAL A 54 8.36 -4.47 6.79
C VAL A 54 7.56 -4.22 8.05
N ASP A 55 6.34 -3.71 7.88
CA ASP A 55 5.43 -3.49 8.99
C ASP A 55 5.06 -4.82 9.65
N SER A 56 4.98 -4.79 10.97
CA SER A 56 4.54 -5.91 11.79
C SER A 56 3.57 -5.43 12.85
N GLU A 57 2.82 -6.35 13.45
CA GLU A 57 2.02 -6.07 14.65
C GLU A 57 2.78 -6.57 15.87
N ASP A 58 2.73 -5.81 16.96
CA ASP A 58 3.20 -6.29 18.26
C ASP A 58 2.18 -7.22 18.93
N ALA A 59 2.52 -7.72 20.13
CA ALA A 59 1.64 -8.61 20.89
C ALA A 59 0.30 -7.98 21.30
N ASN A 60 0.17 -6.64 21.20
CA ASN A 60 -1.04 -5.88 21.51
C ASN A 60 -1.76 -5.43 20.23
N HIS A 61 -1.45 -6.01 19.07
CA HIS A 61 -1.97 -5.62 17.75
C HIS A 61 -1.67 -4.17 17.35
N GLN A 62 -0.66 -3.54 17.95
CA GLN A 62 -0.23 -2.22 17.54
C GLN A 62 0.72 -2.30 16.35
N LEU A 63 0.53 -1.41 15.39
CA LEU A 63 1.36 -1.32 14.20
C LEU A 63 2.78 -0.89 14.56
N VAL A 64 3.73 -1.78 14.37
CA VAL A 64 5.16 -1.49 14.37
C VAL A 64 5.57 -1.12 12.95
N SER A 65 5.96 0.14 12.76
CA SER A 65 6.37 0.66 11.45
C SER A 65 7.69 0.04 11.00
N GLY A 66 7.71 -0.51 9.78
CA GLY A 66 8.93 -1.04 9.18
C GLY A 66 9.92 0.07 8.79
N THR A 67 11.21 -0.26 8.80
CA THR A 67 12.30 0.69 8.49
C THR A 67 12.27 1.21 7.05
N TRP A 68 11.57 0.53 6.13
CA TRP A 68 11.38 0.96 4.74
C TRP A 68 10.83 2.39 4.61
N ARG A 69 10.07 2.89 5.59
CA ARG A 69 9.53 4.26 5.58
C ARG A 69 10.62 5.34 5.69
N SER A 70 11.79 5.00 6.23
CA SER A 70 12.89 5.93 6.45
C SER A 70 13.86 6.03 5.25
N GLU A 71 13.79 5.12 4.27
CA GLU A 71 14.75 5.02 3.15
C GLU A 71 14.46 5.98 1.98
N GLY A 72 13.42 6.81 2.11
CA GLY A 72 13.05 7.84 1.16
C GLY A 72 11.54 7.92 0.99
N ALA A 73 10.94 8.99 1.49
CA ALA A 73 9.52 9.24 1.27
C ALA A 73 9.28 9.51 -0.23
N LEU A 74 8.25 8.87 -0.77
CA LEU A 74 7.68 9.32 -2.04
C LEU A 74 7.21 10.77 -1.87
N GLN A 75 7.44 11.62 -2.87
CA GLN A 75 6.89 12.97 -2.84
C GLN A 75 5.37 12.87 -2.74
N SER A 76 4.82 13.50 -1.72
CA SER A 76 3.38 13.60 -1.57
C SER A 76 2.81 14.29 -2.80
N VAL A 77 1.73 13.73 -3.36
CA VAL A 77 1.02 14.36 -4.45
C VAL A 77 0.49 15.69 -3.93
N SER A 78 0.78 16.78 -4.64
CA SER A 78 0.26 18.10 -4.27
C SER A 78 -1.25 18.01 -4.16
N ALA A 79 -1.81 18.44 -3.03
CA ALA A 79 -3.24 18.43 -2.81
C ALA A 79 -3.96 19.12 -3.99
N SER A 80 -4.87 18.40 -4.63
CA SER A 80 -5.67 18.96 -5.72
C SER A 80 -6.43 20.19 -5.24
N ARG A 81 -6.53 21.22 -6.09
CA ARG A 81 -7.37 22.40 -5.80
C ARG A 81 -8.86 22.02 -5.68
N ALA A 82 -9.27 20.88 -6.22
CA ALA A 82 -10.57 20.29 -6.00
C ALA A 82 -10.64 19.65 -4.60
N ARG A 83 -11.04 20.46 -3.61
CA ARG A 83 -11.20 20.00 -2.21
C ARG A 83 -12.50 19.26 -1.94
N ASN A 84 -13.45 19.30 -2.88
CA ASN A 84 -14.77 18.68 -2.74
C ASN A 84 -14.92 17.48 -3.70
N PRO A 85 -15.19 16.28 -3.17
CA PRO A 85 -15.59 15.14 -4.01
C PRO A 85 -16.95 15.41 -4.65
N SER A 86 -17.22 14.75 -5.78
CA SER A 86 -18.51 14.84 -6.47
C SER A 86 -19.66 14.38 -5.57
N VAL A 87 -20.88 14.80 -5.88
CA VAL A 87 -22.10 14.36 -5.16
C VAL A 87 -22.22 12.83 -5.21
N ASP A 88 -21.96 12.24 -6.37
CA ASP A 88 -22.01 10.78 -6.54
C ASP A 88 -20.96 10.06 -5.70
N ALA A 89 -19.73 10.60 -5.61
CA ALA A 89 -18.69 10.02 -4.77
C ALA A 89 -19.06 10.07 -3.28
N LYS A 90 -19.67 11.18 -2.83
CA LYS A 90 -20.20 11.30 -1.46
C LYS A 90 -21.31 10.27 -1.21
N LYS A 91 -22.25 10.15 -2.14
CA LYS A 91 -23.35 9.19 -2.05
C LYS A 91 -22.83 7.75 -1.99
N GLN A 92 -21.86 7.39 -2.84
CA GLN A 92 -21.26 6.06 -2.85
C GLN A 92 -20.54 5.76 -1.53
N ARG A 93 -19.78 6.73 -1.00
CA ARG A 93 -19.13 6.62 0.31
C ARG A 93 -20.15 6.33 1.41
N ASP A 94 -21.25 7.08 1.44
CA ASP A 94 -22.27 6.95 2.49
C ASP A 94 -23.01 5.61 2.39
N VAL A 95 -23.30 5.13 1.18
CA VAL A 95 -23.90 3.80 0.94
C VAL A 95 -22.98 2.69 1.45
N LEU A 96 -21.69 2.75 1.10
CA LEU A 96 -20.72 1.74 1.54
C LEU A 96 -20.53 1.78 3.06
N ALA A 97 -20.43 2.97 3.65
CA ALA A 97 -20.30 3.13 5.09
C ALA A 97 -21.49 2.50 5.83
N GLN A 98 -22.72 2.76 5.38
CA GLN A 98 -23.92 2.15 5.97
C GLN A 98 -23.95 0.63 5.80
N TYR A 99 -23.52 0.12 4.65
CA TYR A 99 -23.47 -1.31 4.39
C TYR A 99 -22.52 -2.04 5.35
N PHE A 100 -21.30 -1.54 5.55
CA PHE A 100 -20.28 -2.18 6.40
C PHE A 100 -20.63 -2.17 7.90
N VAL A 101 -21.55 -1.32 8.35
CA VAL A 101 -22.09 -1.35 9.73
C VAL A 101 -23.41 -2.10 9.85
N SER A 102 -24.01 -2.51 8.73
CA SER A 102 -25.26 -3.28 8.72
C SER A 102 -25.03 -4.75 9.12
N PRO A 103 -26.06 -5.48 9.57
CA PRO A 103 -25.94 -6.91 9.84
C PRO A 103 -25.45 -7.74 8.65
N ALA A 104 -25.74 -7.31 7.43
CA ALA A 104 -25.36 -8.03 6.21
C ALA A 104 -23.90 -7.78 5.78
N GLY A 105 -23.35 -6.61 6.10
CA GLY A 105 -22.00 -6.21 5.69
C GLY A 105 -20.95 -6.29 6.81
N ARG A 106 -21.36 -6.52 8.06
CA ARG A 106 -20.43 -6.62 9.19
C ARG A 106 -19.74 -7.97 9.26
N ILE A 107 -18.50 -7.95 9.71
CA ILE A 107 -17.68 -9.16 9.93
C ILE A 107 -17.53 -9.45 11.42
N SER A 108 -17.37 -10.73 11.77
CA SER A 108 -17.40 -11.21 13.16
C SER A 108 -16.32 -10.61 14.06
N TRP A 109 -15.22 -10.16 13.49
CA TRP A 109 -14.08 -9.60 14.22
C TRP A 109 -14.01 -8.07 14.17
N GLN A 110 -14.98 -7.39 13.53
CA GLN A 110 -14.95 -5.94 13.29
C GLN A 110 -14.82 -5.10 14.56
N GLU A 111 -15.47 -5.54 15.65
CA GLU A 111 -15.47 -4.84 16.94
C GLU A 111 -14.25 -5.19 17.81
N ASN A 112 -13.40 -6.13 17.37
CA ASN A 112 -12.21 -6.55 18.11
C ASN A 112 -10.98 -5.69 17.77
N MET A 113 -11.05 -4.84 16.75
CA MET A 113 -9.96 -3.94 16.32
C MET A 113 -10.12 -2.54 16.91
N VAL A 114 -10.06 -2.42 18.24
CA VAL A 114 -9.98 -1.12 18.95
C VAL A 114 -8.52 -0.83 19.30
#